data_AF-A0A816XHF5-F1
#
_entry.id   AF-A0A816XHF5-F1
#
_cell.length_a   1.000
_cell.length_b   1.000
_cell.length_c   1.000
_cell.angle_alpha   90.00
_cell.angle_beta   90.00
_cell.angle_gamma   90.00
#
_symmetry.space_group_name_H-M   'P 1'
#
loop_
_entity.id
_entity.type
_entity.pdbx_description
1 polymer ?
#
loop_
_entity_poly.entity_id
_entity_poly.type
_entity_poly.pdbx_seq_one_letter_code
_entity_poly.pdbx_strand_id
1 'polypeptide(L)' 'MFEDADLVIFCVSLTDYGEYIEDIEGVLVNKMIANKQLFESMVTHPILADKRFLLVLTKFNLLEEKIEEVPLRTCKWF' A
#
# COMPACT_ATOMS: atom_id res chain seq x y z
N MET A 1 -17.69 -13.41 6.12
CA MET A 1 -18.02 -12.04 5.64
C MET A 1 -17.43 -11.74 4.26
N PHE A 2 -16.34 -12.38 3.83
CA PHE A 2 -15.75 -12.19 2.48
C PHE A 2 -16.09 -13.32 1.48
N GLU A 3 -16.99 -14.24 1.83
CA GLU A 3 -17.26 -15.43 1.02
C GLU A 3 -17.86 -15.09 -0.35
N ASP A 4 -18.69 -14.04 -0.44
CA ASP A 4 -19.38 -13.64 -1.69
C ASP A 4 -18.65 -12.59 -2.52
N ALA A 5 -17.49 -12.10 -2.07
CA ALA A 5 -16.72 -11.09 -2.83
C ALA A 5 -15.84 -11.79 -3.87
N ASP A 6 -16.03 -11.52 -5.16
CA ASP A 6 -15.21 -12.10 -6.25
C ASP A 6 -14.01 -11.22 -6.67
N LEU A 7 -13.97 -10.00 -6.15
CA LEU A 7 -12.96 -9.00 -6.47
C LEU A 7 -12.59 -8.20 -5.22
N VAL A 8 -11.30 -8.20 -4.88
CA VAL A 8 -10.70 -7.32 -3.88
C VAL A 8 -10.04 -6.17 -4.62
N ILE A 9 -10.51 -4.94 -4.36
CA ILE A 9 -9.87 -3.73 -4.85
C ILE A 9 -8.98 -3.19 -3.73
N PHE A 10 -7.68 -3.18 -3.96
CA PHE A 10 -6.70 -2.64 -3.02
C PHE A 10 -6.15 -1.33 -3.55
N CYS A 11 -6.48 -0.22 -2.90
CA CYS A 11 -6.05 1.11 -3.32
C CYS A 11 -4.81 1.53 -2.52
N VAL A 12 -3.73 1.90 -3.22
CA VAL A 12 -2.51 2.43 -2.63
C VAL A 12 -2.28 3.84 -3.15
N SER A 13 -1.97 4.77 -2.26
CA SER A 13 -1.62 6.13 -2.62
C SER A 13 -0.14 6.19 -3.02
N LEU A 14 0.13 6.67 -4.23
CA LEU A 14 1.50 6.78 -4.72
C LEU A 14 2.33 7.77 -3.93
N THR A 15 1.74 8.69 -3.15
CA THR A 15 2.48 9.62 -2.29
C THR A 15 2.92 9.00 -0.96
N ASP A 16 2.43 7.80 -0.64
CA ASP A 16 2.68 7.14 0.66
C ASP A 16 4.15 6.76 0.87
N TYR A 17 4.98 6.77 -0.18
CA TYR A 17 6.42 6.49 -0.06
C TYR A 17 7.14 7.53 0.79
N GLY A 18 6.62 8.77 0.84
CA GLY A 18 7.16 9.86 1.65
C GLY A 18 6.42 10.06 2.98
N GLU A 19 5.45 9.21 3.30
CA GLU A 19 4.59 9.37 4.48
C GLU A 19 4.83 8.25 5.50
N TYR A 20 4.60 8.55 6.78
CA TYR A 20 4.77 7.63 7.89
C TYR A 20 3.50 7.56 8.74
N ILE A 21 3.29 6.41 9.36
CA ILE A 21 2.28 6.16 10.40
C ILE A 21 2.98 5.64 11.64
N GLU A 22 2.41 5.93 12.80
CA GLU A 22 2.81 5.33 14.05
C GLU A 22 2.03 4.02 14.21
N ASP A 23 2.74 2.92 14.45
CA ASP A 23 2.11 1.64 14.74
C ASP A 23 1.66 1.53 16.21
N ILE A 24 1.13 0.37 16.59
CA ILE A 24 0.64 0.11 17.95
C ILE A 24 1.75 0.14 19.02
N GLU A 25 3.02 0.04 18.62
CA GLU A 25 4.19 0.06 19.50
C GLU A 25 4.85 1.45 19.54
N GLY A 26 4.28 2.45 18.84
CA GLY A 26 4.83 3.79 18.76
C GLY A 26 5.95 3.95 17.71
N VAL A 27 6.14 2.95 16.85
CA VAL A 27 7.22 2.96 15.85
C VAL A 27 6.72 3.61 14.57
N LEU A 28 7.51 4.54 14.02
CA LEU A 28 7.22 5.14 12.72
C LEU A 28 7.50 4.16 11.59
N VAL A 29 6.44 3.75 10.91
CA VAL A 29 6.47 2.86 9.75
C VAL A 29 6.12 3.65 8.50
N ASN A 30 6.91 3.47 7.44
CA ASN A 30 6.62 4.09 6.15
C ASN A 30 5.32 3.50 5.57
N LYS A 31 4.36 4.36 5.18
CA LYS A 31 3.03 3.92 4.73
C LYS A 31 3.10 3.00 3.52
N MET A 32 4.00 3.29 2.57
CA MET A 32 4.16 2.42 1.39
C MET A 32 4.65 1.01 1.76
N ILE A 33 5.57 0.89 2.72
CA ILE A 33 6.03 -0.41 3.23
C ILE A 33 4.89 -1.16 3.93
N ALA A 34 4.11 -0.46 4.76
CA ALA A 34 2.96 -1.06 5.43
C ALA A 34 1.90 -1.55 4.42
N ASN A 35 1.59 -0.75 3.39
CA ASN A 35 0.67 -1.13 2.32
C ASN A 35 1.18 -2.36 1.55
N LYS A 36 2.48 -2.42 1.25
CA LYS A 36 3.10 -3.58 0.60
C LYS A 36 2.92 -4.85 1.43
N GLN A 37 3.25 -4.80 2.72
CA GLN A 37 3.12 -5.95 3.63
C GLN A 37 1.67 -6.39 3.78
N LEU A 38 0.74 -5.43 3.87
CA LEU A 38 -0.68 -5.73 3.95
C LEU A 38 -1.15 -6.42 2.67
N PHE A 39 -0.79 -5.90 1.50
CA PHE A 39 -1.15 -6.52 0.22
C PHE A 39 -0.56 -7.93 0.08
N GLU A 40 0.72 -8.12 0.44
CA GLU A 40 1.36 -9.44 0.48
C GLU A 40 0.62 -10.41 1.39
N SER A 41 0.20 -9.97 2.59
CA SER A 41 -0.58 -10.81 3.50
C SER A 41 -1.96 -11.18 2.93
N MET A 42 -2.59 -10.29 2.16
CA MET A 42 -3.90 -10.53 1.55
C MET A 42 -3.80 -11.53 0.39
N VAL A 43 -2.86 -11.34 -0.54
CA VAL A 43 -2.74 -12.21 -1.73
C VAL A 43 -2.22 -13.61 -1.38
N THR A 44 -1.59 -13.78 -0.23
CA THR A 44 -1.12 -15.08 0.29
C THR A 44 -2.13 -15.75 1.22
N HIS A 45 -3.20 -15.06 1.62
CA HIS A 45 -4.15 -15.59 2.59
C HIS A 45 -5.04 -16.70 1.99
N PRO A 46 -5.14 -17.89 2.61
CA PRO A 46 -5.91 -19.01 2.06
C PRO A 46 -7.39 -18.69 1.77
N ILE A 47 -8.03 -17.88 2.62
CA ILE A 47 -9.43 -17.43 2.44
C ILE A 47 -9.62 -16.61 1.15
N LEU A 48 -8.55 -15.96 0.67
CA LEU A 48 -8.58 -15.11 -0.51
C LEU A 48 -7.98 -15.77 -1.75
N ALA A 49 -7.58 -17.04 -1.68
CA ALA A 49 -6.86 -17.73 -2.75
C ALA A 49 -7.59 -17.74 -4.11
N ASP A 50 -8.92 -17.86 -4.08
CA ASP A 50 -9.76 -17.89 -5.29
C ASP A 50 -10.31 -16.51 -5.69
N LYS A 51 -9.87 -15.44 -5.01
CA LYS A 51 -10.39 -14.09 -5.24
C LYS A 51 -9.52 -13.35 -6.25
N ARG A 52 -10.14 -12.52 -7.10
CA ARG A 52 -9.39 -11.63 -8.00
C ARG A 52 -8.93 -10.40 -7.23
N PHE A 53 -7.74 -9.91 -7.56
CA PHE A 53 -7.19 -8.68 -6.98
C PHE A 53 -7.02 -7.62 -8.05
N LEU A 54 -7.47 -6.40 -7.75
CA LEU A 54 -7.18 -5.20 -8.53
C LEU A 54 -6.42 -4.22 -7.64
N LEU A 55 -5.13 -4.04 -7.92
CA LEU A 55 -4.32 -3.01 -7.29
C LEU A 55 -4.52 -1.69 -8.03
N VAL A 56 -5.03 -0.67 -7.32
CA VAL A 56 -5.21 0.67 -7.86
C VAL A 56 -4.18 1.60 -7.25
N LEU A 57 -3.27 2.10 -8.08
CA LEU A 57 -2.30 3.12 -7.70
C LEU A 57 -2.94 4.49 -7.89
N THR A 58 -3.24 5.16 -6.78
CA THR A 58 -3.97 6.43 -6.73
C THR A 58 -3.02 7.61 -6.52
N LYS A 59 -3.53 8.84 -6.67
CA LYS A 59 -2.78 10.10 -6.51
C LYS A 59 -1.58 10.24 -7.45
N PHE A 60 -1.63 9.64 -8.64
CA PHE A 60 -0.57 9.77 -9.64
C PHE A 60 -0.29 11.25 -9.99
N ASN A 61 -1.33 12.07 -10.05
CA ASN A 61 -1.22 13.51 -10.30
C ASN A 61 -0.44 14.28 -9.22
N LEU A 62 -0.31 13.74 -8.00
CA LEU A 62 0.46 14.34 -6.90
C LEU A 62 1.85 13.73 -6.77
N LEU A 63 2.14 12.64 -7.48
CA LEU A 63 3.41 11.94 -7.36
C LEU A 63 4.58 12.81 -7.85
N GLU A 64 4.40 13.51 -8.96
CA GLU A 64 5.46 14.35 -9.55
C GLU A 64 5.90 15.47 -8.58
N GLU A 65 4.93 16.26 -8.08
CA GLU A 65 5.16 17.29 -7.05
C GLU A 65 5.82 16.68 -5.81
N LYS A 66 5.37 15.49 -5.37
CA LYS A 66 5.94 14.83 -4.20
C LYS A 66 7.40 14.42 -4.40
N ILE A 67 7.78 13.98 -5.60
CA ILE A 67 9.15 13.55 -5.92
C ILE A 67 10.12 14.73 -5.90
N GLU A 68 9.66 15.92 -6.29
CA GLU A 68 10.45 17.15 -6.18
C GLU A 68 10.73 17.52 -4.72
N GLU A 69 9.77 17.32 -3.82
CA GLU A 69 9.94 17.58 -2.38
C GLU A 69 10.72 16.47 -1.65
N VAL A 70 10.38 15.22 -1.95
CA VAL A 70 10.85 14.02 -1.23
C VAL A 70 11.37 13.01 -2.26
N PRO A 71 12.69 12.80 -2.35
CA PRO A 71 13.27 11.84 -3.29
C PRO A 71 12.76 10.41 -3.06
N LEU A 72 12.43 9.66 -4.12
CA LEU A 72 11.93 8.28 -4.01
C LEU A 72 12.79 7.36 -3.12
N ARG A 73 14.12 7.54 -3.16
CA ARG A 73 15.12 6.80 -2.35
C ARG A 73 14.93 6.91 -0.83
N THR A 74 14.07 7.79 -0.33
CA THR A 74 13.74 7.85 1.11
C THR A 74 12.88 6.67 1.54
N CYS A 75 12.10 6.09 0.62
CA CYS A 75 11.37 4.86 0.87
C CYS A 75 12.29 3.67 0.61
N LYS A 76 12.46 2.77 1.59
CA LYS A 76 13.33 1.59 1.48
C LYS A 76 12.94 0.61 0.37
N TRP A 77 11.76 0.76 -0.23
CA TRP A 77 11.32 -0.10 -1.32
C TRP A 77 11.91 0.31 -2.69
N PHE A 78 12.30 1.58 -2.84
CA PHE A 78 12.81 2.17 -4.08
C PHE A 78 14.30 2.47 -3.97
#